data_AF-A0A387H7V2-F1
#
_entry.id   AF-A0A387H7V2-F1
#
_cell.length_a   1.000
_cell.length_b   1.000
_cell.length_c   1.000
_cell.angle_alpha   90.00
_cell.angle_beta   90.00
_cell.angle_gamma   90.00
#
_symmetry.space_group_name_H-M   'P 1'
#
loop_
_entity.id
_entity.type
_entity.pdbx_description
1 polymer ?
#
loop_
_entity_poly.entity_id
_entity_poly.type
_entity_poly.pdbx_seq_one_letter_code
_entity_poly.pdbx_strand_id
1 'polypeptide(L)'
;MAKPFYWNELNTYDFADLSADTTIAILPIASTEQHGPHLPIATDVAIATGMLAELKVQRPGDLDFLVLPMQEIGKANEHIYGPGTLSLGAELLIPVWTAIGTKVAEAGIRKMVIVNSHGGNLDIMGIVARELRVRHQMAVVATQWSRFGTPDGMIDEHEQRFGIHGGDVETSLMLHFRPELVRMEKAENFASKAEWMKEHSKYLQPLPPHSLAWIAHDLNPNGVVGNATAGTAEKGALICRHQIAGFVEMLRDLRDYPLSNLYSK
;
A
#
# COMPACT_ATOMS: atom_id res chain seq x y z
N MET A 1 24.13 -10.31 16.65
CA MET A 1 22.70 -10.69 16.56
C MET A 1 22.10 -9.99 15.35
N ALA A 2 21.11 -10.59 14.68
CA ALA A 2 20.43 -9.92 13.58
C ALA A 2 19.68 -8.69 14.12
N LYS A 3 19.71 -7.58 13.38
CA LYS A 3 19.01 -6.35 13.75
C LYS A 3 17.49 -6.61 13.75
N PRO A 4 16.74 -6.24 14.82
CA PRO A 4 15.29 -6.41 14.86
C PRO A 4 14.62 -5.74 13.67
N PHE A 5 13.69 -6.44 13.02
CA PHE A 5 12.95 -5.96 11.84
C PHE A 5 11.52 -5.56 12.21
N TYR A 6 10.88 -6.32 13.09
CA TYR A 6 9.53 -6.01 13.55
C TYR A 6 9.56 -5.28 14.89
N TRP A 7 8.61 -4.37 15.09
CA TRP A 7 8.43 -3.62 16.33
C TRP A 7 8.28 -4.54 17.54
N ASN A 8 7.56 -5.66 17.39
CA ASN A 8 7.30 -6.64 18.44
C ASN A 8 8.43 -7.67 18.64
N GLU A 9 9.56 -7.54 17.93
CA GLU A 9 10.80 -8.27 18.24
C GLU A 9 11.65 -7.54 19.31
N LEU A 10 11.31 -6.30 19.66
CA LEU A 10 11.99 -5.52 20.70
C LEU A 10 11.43 -5.81 22.09
N ASN A 11 12.33 -5.74 23.06
CA ASN A 11 12.02 -5.76 24.48
C ASN A 11 11.81 -4.32 24.99
N THR A 12 11.13 -4.15 26.12
CA THR A 12 10.81 -2.83 26.70
C THR A 12 12.02 -1.90 26.84
N TYR A 13 13.21 -2.45 27.14
CA TYR A 13 14.43 -1.66 27.32
C TYR A 13 15.11 -1.27 26.01
N ASP A 14 14.89 -2.01 24.92
CA ASP A 14 15.54 -1.74 23.63
C ASP A 14 15.09 -0.40 23.02
N PHE A 15 13.88 0.07 23.38
CA PHE A 15 13.35 1.34 22.92
C PHE A 15 14.14 2.55 23.41
N ALA A 16 14.86 2.43 24.54
CA ALA A 16 15.67 3.52 25.08
C ALA A 16 16.89 3.85 24.20
N ASP A 17 17.34 2.89 23.39
CA ASP A 17 18.50 3.02 22.51
C ASP A 17 18.11 3.48 21.08
N LEU A 18 16.81 3.61 20.79
CA LEU A 18 16.34 4.05 19.48
C LEU A 18 16.49 5.56 19.30
N SER A 19 17.04 5.96 18.17
CA SER A 19 17.19 7.36 17.81
C SER A 19 15.87 7.94 17.30
N ALA A 20 15.35 8.96 17.98
CA ALA A 20 14.18 9.72 17.54
C ALA A 20 14.38 10.36 16.16
N ASP A 21 15.62 10.74 15.81
CA ASP A 21 15.97 11.48 14.60
C ASP A 21 16.17 10.59 13.37
N THR A 22 16.53 9.32 13.56
CA THR A 22 16.92 8.43 12.45
C THR A 22 16.13 7.13 12.37
N THR A 23 15.49 6.69 13.47
CA THR A 23 14.68 5.47 13.46
C THR A 23 13.31 5.75 12.84
N ILE A 24 12.91 4.92 11.88
CA ILE A 24 11.64 5.03 11.17
C ILE A 24 10.71 3.88 11.55
N ALA A 25 9.51 4.20 12.04
CA ALA A 25 8.44 3.21 12.17
C ALA A 25 7.71 3.04 10.84
N ILE A 26 7.45 1.81 10.41
CA ILE A 26 6.70 1.51 9.19
C ILE A 26 5.38 0.86 9.61
N LEU A 27 4.24 1.48 9.31
CA LEU A 27 2.90 0.91 9.46
C LEU A 27 2.41 0.38 8.12
N PRO A 28 2.37 -0.95 7.91
CA PRO A 28 1.77 -1.53 6.73
C PRO A 28 0.25 -1.52 6.88
N ILE A 29 -0.44 -1.02 5.86
CA ILE A 29 -1.90 -1.10 5.74
C ILE A 29 -2.27 -1.77 4.43
N ALA A 30 -3.26 -2.66 4.48
CA ALA A 30 -3.72 -3.45 3.35
C ALA A 30 -5.26 -3.48 3.33
N SER A 31 -5.84 -4.46 2.65
CA SER A 31 -7.27 -4.72 2.63
C SER A 31 -7.57 -6.21 2.43
N THR A 32 -8.79 -6.61 2.80
CA THR A 32 -9.34 -7.94 2.53
C THR A 32 -10.59 -7.75 1.68
N GLU A 33 -10.47 -7.94 0.38
CA GLU A 33 -11.49 -7.53 -0.58
C GLU A 33 -11.47 -8.35 -1.86
N GLN A 34 -12.62 -8.45 -2.52
CA GLN A 34 -12.72 -9.19 -3.78
C GLN A 34 -11.73 -8.68 -4.82
N HIS A 35 -11.17 -9.58 -5.62
CA HIS A 35 -10.29 -9.29 -6.75
C HIS A 35 -10.71 -10.13 -7.97
N GLY A 36 -12.00 -10.09 -8.28
CA GLY A 36 -12.56 -10.86 -9.38
C GLY A 36 -12.48 -12.38 -9.17
N PRO A 37 -12.61 -13.16 -10.27
CA PRO A 37 -12.70 -14.61 -10.18
C PRO A 37 -11.34 -15.33 -10.05
N HIS A 38 -10.23 -14.65 -10.36
CA HIS A 38 -8.89 -15.24 -10.47
C HIS A 38 -7.99 -15.01 -9.25
N LEU A 39 -8.16 -13.90 -8.53
CA LEU A 39 -7.35 -13.57 -7.35
C LEU A 39 -8.10 -13.78 -6.03
N PRO A 40 -7.38 -14.12 -4.94
CA PRO A 40 -8.01 -14.31 -3.63
C PRO A 40 -8.41 -12.98 -3.00
N ILE A 41 -9.31 -13.01 -2.02
CA ILE A 41 -9.67 -11.80 -1.25
C ILE A 41 -8.52 -11.22 -0.41
N ALA A 42 -7.41 -11.95 -0.30
CA ALA A 42 -6.24 -11.58 0.47
C ALA A 42 -5.14 -10.93 -0.39
N THR A 43 -5.43 -10.53 -1.64
CA THR A 43 -4.43 -9.98 -2.58
C THR A 43 -3.60 -8.87 -1.95
N ASP A 44 -4.23 -7.84 -1.38
CA ASP A 44 -3.48 -6.69 -0.82
C ASP A 44 -2.64 -7.08 0.38
N VAL A 45 -3.15 -7.98 1.23
CA VAL A 45 -2.42 -8.54 2.39
C VAL A 45 -1.24 -9.38 1.92
N ALA A 46 -1.42 -10.21 0.90
CA ALA A 46 -0.37 -11.06 0.34
C ALA A 46 0.71 -10.23 -0.35
N ILE A 47 0.33 -9.20 -1.11
CA ILE A 47 1.26 -8.24 -1.71
C ILE A 47 2.03 -7.50 -0.62
N ALA A 48 1.35 -6.91 0.39
CA ALA A 48 2.04 -6.22 1.48
C ALA A 48 3.01 -7.15 2.23
N THR A 49 2.60 -8.38 2.51
CA THR A 49 3.46 -9.39 3.15
C THR A 49 4.69 -9.72 2.30
N GLY A 50 4.51 -9.94 1.00
CA GLY A 50 5.58 -10.22 0.06
C GLY A 50 6.58 -9.06 -0.06
N MET A 51 6.08 -7.83 -0.17
CA MET A 51 6.90 -6.62 -0.22
C MET A 51 7.70 -6.44 1.08
N LEU A 52 7.10 -6.66 2.25
CA LEU A 52 7.81 -6.60 3.54
C LEU A 52 8.87 -7.69 3.68
N ALA A 53 8.60 -8.90 3.17
CA ALA A 53 9.58 -9.98 3.15
C ALA A 53 10.78 -9.61 2.26
N GLU A 54 10.54 -9.04 1.08
CA GLU A 54 11.60 -8.57 0.20
C GLU A 54 12.39 -7.41 0.84
N LEU A 55 11.71 -6.46 1.47
CA LEU A 55 12.36 -5.37 2.23
C LEU A 55 13.25 -5.91 3.36
N LYS A 56 12.83 -6.99 4.03
CA LYS A 56 13.64 -7.66 5.07
C LYS A 56 14.90 -8.28 4.49
N VAL A 57 14.81 -8.93 3.34
CA VAL A 57 15.95 -9.53 2.63
C VAL A 57 16.92 -8.44 2.15
N GLN A 58 16.39 -7.36 1.57
CA GLN A 58 17.18 -6.25 1.01
C GLN A 58 17.55 -5.18 2.05
N ARG A 59 17.37 -5.46 3.35
CA ARG A 59 17.48 -4.43 4.40
C ARG A 59 18.82 -3.69 4.33
N PRO A 60 18.81 -2.38 4.04
CA PRO A 60 20.03 -1.60 3.96
C PRO A 60 20.67 -1.44 5.34
N GLY A 61 22.00 -1.54 5.40
CA GLY A 61 22.75 -1.39 6.66
C GLY A 61 22.71 0.02 7.24
N ASP A 62 22.44 1.03 6.39
CA ASP A 62 22.40 2.45 6.73
C ASP A 62 21.02 2.95 7.21
N LEU A 63 20.02 2.06 7.30
CA LEU A 63 18.67 2.41 7.71
C LEU A 63 18.26 1.68 9.00
N ASP A 64 17.78 2.46 9.96
CA ASP A 64 17.11 1.99 11.19
C ASP A 64 15.60 2.09 11.00
N PHE A 65 14.94 0.96 10.80
CA PHE A 65 13.48 0.93 10.76
C PHE A 65 12.90 -0.32 11.40
N LEU A 66 11.66 -0.19 11.88
CA LEU A 66 10.87 -1.23 12.53
C LEU A 66 9.49 -1.29 11.90
N VAL A 67 9.07 -2.49 11.51
CA VAL A 67 7.75 -2.74 10.93
C VAL A 67 6.74 -3.05 12.04
N LEU A 68 5.70 -2.22 12.12
CA LEU A 68 4.56 -2.40 13.02
C LEU A 68 3.67 -3.55 12.55
N PRO A 69 2.79 -4.08 13.42
CA PRO A 69 1.78 -5.05 13.00
C PRO A 69 0.94 -4.52 11.84
N MET A 70 0.86 -5.30 10.76
CA MET A 70 0.10 -4.95 9.56
C MET A 70 -1.39 -4.83 9.88
N GLN A 71 -2.05 -3.87 9.25
CA GLN A 71 -3.49 -3.69 9.31
C GLN A 71 -4.13 -4.37 8.09
N GLU A 72 -4.70 -5.56 8.28
CA GLU A 72 -5.19 -6.43 7.19
C GLU A 72 -6.60 -6.09 6.70
N ILE A 73 -7.37 -5.35 7.51
CA ILE A 73 -8.72 -4.88 7.16
C ILE A 73 -8.65 -3.36 6.99
N GLY A 74 -8.89 -2.92 5.77
CA GLY A 74 -8.84 -1.51 5.37
C GLY A 74 -10.21 -0.91 5.09
N LYS A 75 -10.19 0.13 4.27
CA LYS A 75 -11.36 0.82 3.75
C LYS A 75 -11.64 0.28 2.34
N ALA A 76 -12.62 -0.61 2.21
CA ALA A 76 -12.92 -1.37 1.00
C ALA A 76 -14.42 -1.37 0.65
N ASN A 77 -15.13 -0.29 0.96
CA ASN A 77 -16.58 -0.23 0.74
C ASN A 77 -16.95 -0.07 -0.74
N GLU A 78 -16.00 0.30 -1.59
CA GLU A 78 -16.11 0.22 -3.05
C GLU A 78 -16.30 -1.23 -3.53
N HIS A 79 -15.94 -2.22 -2.71
CA HIS A 79 -16.11 -3.66 -2.98
C HIS A 79 -17.35 -4.26 -2.30
N ILE A 80 -18.36 -3.46 -1.96
CA ILE A 80 -19.55 -3.87 -1.18
C ILE A 80 -20.32 -5.09 -1.74
N TYR A 81 -20.29 -5.32 -3.05
CA TYR A 81 -20.95 -6.46 -3.69
C TYR A 81 -20.03 -7.68 -3.90
N GLY A 82 -18.80 -7.62 -3.40
CA GLY A 82 -17.83 -8.73 -3.39
C GLY A 82 -17.96 -9.61 -2.15
N PRO A 83 -18.50 -10.84 -2.24
CA PRO A 83 -18.61 -11.72 -1.09
C PRO A 83 -17.25 -12.00 -0.45
N GLY A 84 -17.18 -11.94 0.89
CA GLY A 84 -15.95 -12.15 1.66
C GLY A 84 -15.14 -10.87 1.92
N THR A 85 -15.47 -9.75 1.27
CA THR A 85 -14.85 -8.44 1.58
C THR A 85 -15.10 -8.06 3.03
N LEU A 86 -14.04 -7.70 3.74
CA LEU A 86 -14.08 -7.12 5.07
C LEU A 86 -13.65 -5.66 4.96
N SER A 87 -14.55 -4.74 5.31
CA SER A 87 -14.27 -3.30 5.27
C SER A 87 -14.63 -2.65 6.60
N LEU A 88 -13.75 -1.79 7.08
CA LEU A 88 -14.04 -0.86 8.18
C LEU A 88 -14.40 0.52 7.63
N GLY A 89 -15.20 1.25 8.40
CA GLY A 89 -15.53 2.65 8.13
C GLY A 89 -14.36 3.59 8.46
N ALA A 90 -14.32 4.75 7.81
CA ALA A 90 -13.31 5.78 8.05
C ALA A 90 -13.31 6.25 9.51
N GLU A 91 -14.50 6.30 10.11
CA GLU A 91 -14.76 6.64 11.51
C GLU A 91 -14.12 5.68 12.51
N LEU A 92 -13.75 4.47 12.09
CA LEU A 92 -13.00 3.50 12.88
C LEU A 92 -11.51 3.51 12.53
N LEU A 93 -11.19 3.52 11.23
CA LEU A 93 -9.81 3.42 10.75
C LEU A 93 -8.95 4.62 11.16
N ILE A 94 -9.47 5.84 11.02
CA ILE A 94 -8.74 7.08 11.37
C ILE A 94 -8.32 7.06 12.85
N PRO A 95 -9.23 6.86 13.84
CA PRO A 95 -8.82 6.83 15.24
C PRO A 95 -7.93 5.64 15.58
N VAL A 96 -8.16 4.45 15.02
CA VAL A 96 -7.33 3.26 15.30
C VAL A 96 -5.89 3.47 14.81
N TRP A 97 -5.69 3.86 13.55
CA TRP A 97 -4.34 4.06 13.00
C TRP A 97 -3.63 5.27 13.63
N THR A 98 -4.37 6.30 14.00
CA THR A 98 -3.83 7.44 14.77
C THR A 98 -3.42 7.01 16.18
N ALA A 99 -4.17 6.12 16.84
CA ALA A 99 -3.80 5.57 18.14
C ALA A 99 -2.51 4.73 18.07
N ILE A 100 -2.33 3.94 16.99
CA ILE A 100 -1.07 3.22 16.73
C ILE A 100 0.09 4.21 16.61
N GLY A 101 -0.02 5.22 15.73
CA GLY A 101 1.03 6.22 15.57
C GLY A 101 1.28 7.06 16.83
N THR A 102 0.26 7.26 17.68
CA THR A 102 0.42 7.88 19.00
C THR A 102 1.33 7.05 19.90
N LYS A 103 1.17 5.71 19.91
CA LYS A 103 2.04 4.82 20.69
C LYS A 103 3.47 4.79 20.15
N VAL A 104 3.65 4.93 18.85
CA VAL A 104 4.97 5.13 18.22
C VAL A 104 5.63 6.42 18.73
N ALA A 105 4.87 7.52 18.77
CA ALA A 105 5.37 8.81 19.29
C ALA A 105 5.71 8.74 20.79
N GLU A 106 4.87 8.11 21.59
CA GLU A 106 5.10 7.92 23.03
C GLU A 106 6.34 7.06 23.32
N ALA A 107 6.70 6.16 22.40
CA ALA A 107 7.94 5.39 22.45
C ALA A 107 9.19 6.19 22.00
N GLY A 108 9.04 7.50 21.72
CA GLY A 108 10.14 8.39 21.36
C GLY A 108 10.46 8.46 19.86
N ILE A 109 9.78 7.68 19.02
CA ILE A 109 10.03 7.68 17.58
C ILE A 109 9.26 8.83 16.91
N ARG A 110 9.98 9.63 16.10
CA ARG A 110 9.42 10.84 15.48
C ARG A 110 9.27 10.76 13.97
N LYS A 111 9.77 9.69 13.34
CA LYS A 111 9.67 9.45 11.90
C LYS A 111 8.85 8.20 11.63
N MET A 112 7.87 8.31 10.74
CA MET A 112 6.97 7.21 10.43
C MET A 112 6.61 7.19 8.94
N VAL A 113 6.46 5.99 8.41
CA VAL A 113 5.89 5.75 7.09
C VAL A 113 4.63 4.90 7.25
N ILE A 114 3.53 5.35 6.66
CA ILE A 114 2.35 4.52 6.44
C ILE A 114 2.47 4.03 4.99
N VAL A 115 2.66 2.73 4.80
CA VAL A 115 2.83 2.12 3.47
C VAL A 115 1.64 1.22 3.16
N ASN A 116 1.07 1.43 1.98
CA ASN A 116 -0.21 0.86 1.60
C ASN A 116 -0.13 -0.07 0.38
N SER A 117 -0.99 -1.09 0.34
CA SER A 117 -1.23 -1.95 -0.83
C SER A 117 -2.63 -1.84 -1.43
N HIS A 118 -3.55 -1.04 -0.86
CA HIS A 118 -4.95 -0.94 -1.31
C HIS A 118 -5.43 0.49 -1.62
N GLY A 119 -5.98 0.74 -2.80
CA GLY A 119 -6.44 2.06 -3.25
C GLY A 119 -7.41 2.78 -2.30
N GLY A 120 -8.37 2.08 -1.68
CA GLY A 120 -9.39 2.68 -0.82
C GLY A 120 -8.88 3.28 0.49
N ASN A 121 -7.65 2.95 0.89
CA ASN A 121 -7.01 3.48 2.09
C ASN A 121 -6.39 4.88 1.90
N LEU A 122 -6.22 5.34 0.65
CA LEU A 122 -5.42 6.52 0.31
C LEU A 122 -5.84 7.80 1.06
N ASP A 123 -7.13 8.11 1.08
CA ASP A 123 -7.65 9.31 1.76
C ASP A 123 -7.49 9.21 3.27
N ILE A 124 -7.72 8.01 3.81
CA ILE A 124 -7.65 7.72 5.25
C ILE A 124 -6.22 7.89 5.77
N MET A 125 -5.24 7.29 5.10
CA MET A 125 -3.84 7.40 5.53
C MET A 125 -3.30 8.83 5.44
N GLY A 126 -3.79 9.63 4.49
CA GLY A 126 -3.46 11.05 4.39
C GLY A 126 -3.97 11.88 5.57
N ILE A 127 -5.19 11.58 6.05
CA ILE A 127 -5.73 12.18 7.28
C ILE A 127 -4.89 11.77 8.49
N VAL A 128 -4.62 10.48 8.66
CA VAL A 128 -3.85 9.95 9.79
C VAL A 128 -2.45 10.56 9.85
N ALA A 129 -1.74 10.62 8.72
CA ALA A 129 -0.40 11.23 8.68
C ALA A 129 -0.40 12.68 9.17
N ARG A 130 -1.42 13.46 8.79
CA ARG A 130 -1.57 14.85 9.24
C ARG A 130 -2.00 14.96 10.70
N GLU A 131 -2.85 14.06 11.19
CA GLU A 131 -3.19 13.99 12.62
C GLU A 131 -1.95 13.74 13.49
N LEU A 132 -1.09 12.79 13.10
CA LEU A 132 0.17 12.52 13.80
C LEU A 132 1.14 13.69 13.73
N ARG A 133 1.20 14.39 12.59
CA ARG A 133 1.96 15.64 12.48
C ARG A 133 1.46 16.71 13.46
N VAL A 134 0.14 16.91 13.54
CA VAL A 134 -0.47 17.96 14.36
C VAL A 134 -0.37 17.64 15.85
N ARG A 135 -0.66 16.40 16.25
CA ARG A 135 -0.74 15.99 17.66
C ARG A 135 0.63 15.70 18.27
N HIS A 136 1.56 15.14 17.49
CA HIS A 136 2.81 14.57 17.99
C HIS A 136 4.06 15.15 17.32
N GLN A 137 3.91 16.15 16.46
CA GLN A 137 5.01 16.79 15.73
C GLN A 137 5.90 15.79 14.98
N MET A 138 5.35 14.66 14.54
CA MET A 138 6.10 13.65 13.80
C MET A 138 6.36 14.07 12.35
N ALA A 139 7.38 13.51 11.72
CA ALA A 139 7.51 13.45 10.27
C ALA A 139 6.81 12.18 9.79
N VAL A 140 5.69 12.31 9.08
CA VAL A 140 4.91 11.15 8.62
C VAL A 140 4.73 11.19 7.11
N VAL A 141 5.17 10.14 6.44
CA VAL A 141 4.96 9.94 5.00
C VAL A 141 3.85 8.91 4.82
N ALA A 142 2.83 9.25 4.01
CA ALA A 142 1.81 8.30 3.57
C ALA A 142 2.06 7.95 2.10
N THR A 143 2.37 6.68 1.82
CA THR A 143 2.68 6.18 0.48
C THR A 143 2.04 4.82 0.20
N GLN A 144 2.15 4.35 -1.03
CA GLN A 144 1.76 3.00 -1.43
C GLN A 144 2.81 2.40 -2.37
N TRP A 145 2.92 1.07 -2.41
CA TRP A 145 3.95 0.39 -3.20
C TRP A 145 3.93 0.79 -4.68
N SER A 146 2.73 0.91 -5.26
CA SER A 146 2.55 1.30 -6.67
C SER A 146 3.00 2.73 -7.02
N ARG A 147 3.21 3.63 -6.04
CA ARG A 147 3.72 4.99 -6.32
C ARG A 147 5.17 5.01 -6.80
N PHE A 148 5.91 3.93 -6.57
CA PHE A 148 7.27 3.77 -7.10
C PHE A 148 7.28 3.25 -8.54
N GLY A 149 6.11 2.99 -9.13
CA GLY A 149 5.97 2.59 -10.53
C GLY A 149 6.34 1.13 -10.78
N THR A 150 6.67 0.86 -12.04
CA THR A 150 7.11 -0.43 -12.57
C THR A 150 8.30 -0.19 -13.50
N PRO A 151 9.13 -1.21 -13.80
CA PRO A 151 10.15 -1.09 -14.83
C PRO A 151 9.58 -0.57 -16.16
N ASP A 152 10.35 0.30 -16.84
CA ASP A 152 9.92 0.95 -18.08
C ASP A 152 9.48 -0.06 -19.15
N GLY A 153 8.34 0.21 -19.79
CA GLY A 153 7.78 -0.61 -20.86
C GLY A 153 7.27 -1.99 -20.42
N MET A 154 7.25 -2.29 -19.12
CA MET A 154 6.80 -3.59 -18.60
C MET A 154 5.29 -3.77 -18.63
N ILE A 155 4.55 -2.70 -18.35
CA ILE A 155 3.10 -2.65 -18.33
C ILE A 155 2.64 -1.82 -19.51
N ASP A 156 1.65 -2.33 -20.26
CA ASP A 156 1.09 -1.66 -21.43
C ASP A 156 0.45 -0.30 -21.06
N GLU A 157 0.49 0.68 -21.97
CA GLU A 157 -0.07 2.02 -21.72
C GLU A 157 -1.58 2.01 -21.45
N HIS A 158 -2.33 1.09 -22.08
CA HIS A 158 -3.75 0.91 -21.82
C HIS A 158 -3.96 0.40 -20.39
N GLU A 159 -3.19 -0.61 -20.00
CA GLU A 159 -3.25 -1.18 -18.64
C GLU A 159 -2.86 -0.16 -17.58
N GLN A 160 -1.79 0.62 -17.79
CA GLN A 160 -1.40 1.69 -16.86
C GLN A 160 -2.50 2.74 -16.67
N ARG A 161 -3.34 2.94 -17.68
CA ARG A 161 -4.37 3.97 -17.70
C ARG A 161 -5.72 3.48 -17.17
N PHE A 162 -6.08 2.23 -17.46
CA PHE A 162 -7.43 1.70 -17.26
C PHE A 162 -7.48 0.45 -16.40
N GLY A 163 -6.34 -0.22 -16.18
CA GLY A 163 -6.15 -1.27 -15.18
C GLY A 163 -6.03 -0.65 -13.80
N ILE A 164 -7.09 -0.79 -13.00
CA ILE A 164 -7.20 -0.14 -11.67
C ILE A 164 -7.17 -1.19 -10.56
N HIS A 165 -7.69 -2.39 -10.81
CA HIS A 165 -7.97 -3.39 -9.77
C HIS A 165 -7.90 -4.81 -10.33
N GLY A 166 -7.05 -5.66 -9.77
CA GLY A 166 -6.82 -7.06 -10.14
C GLY A 166 -6.23 -7.30 -11.53
N GLY A 167 -5.66 -6.26 -12.15
CA GLY A 167 -5.04 -6.29 -13.48
C GLY A 167 -3.66 -6.96 -13.52
N ASP A 168 -2.86 -6.60 -14.52
CA ASP A 168 -1.55 -7.20 -14.81
C ASP A 168 -0.60 -7.11 -13.60
N VAL A 169 -0.49 -5.93 -12.99
CA VAL A 169 0.45 -5.67 -11.89
C VAL A 169 0.17 -6.54 -10.68
N GLU A 170 -1.07 -6.56 -10.19
CA GLU A 170 -1.45 -7.33 -9.00
C GLU A 170 -1.44 -8.83 -9.27
N THR A 171 -1.90 -9.24 -10.46
CA THR A 171 -1.83 -10.65 -10.87
C THR A 171 -0.38 -11.11 -10.94
N SER A 172 0.51 -10.31 -11.53
CA SER A 172 1.95 -10.57 -11.59
C SER A 172 2.58 -10.69 -10.20
N LEU A 173 2.32 -9.74 -9.31
CA LEU A 173 2.82 -9.76 -7.93
C LEU A 173 2.30 -10.99 -7.16
N MET A 174 1.03 -11.35 -7.34
CA MET A 174 0.45 -12.53 -6.70
C MET A 174 1.03 -13.84 -7.25
N LEU A 175 1.28 -13.94 -8.56
CA LEU A 175 1.99 -15.08 -9.14
C LEU A 175 3.43 -15.21 -8.63
N HIS A 176 4.07 -14.09 -8.28
CA HIS A 176 5.38 -14.11 -7.66
C HIS A 176 5.33 -14.55 -6.19
N PHE A 177 4.43 -13.97 -5.40
CA PHE A 177 4.41 -14.16 -3.95
C PHE A 177 3.64 -15.41 -3.50
N ARG A 178 2.48 -15.67 -4.09
CA ARG A 178 1.51 -16.70 -3.68
C ARG A 178 0.85 -17.36 -4.91
N PRO A 179 1.63 -17.94 -5.84
CA PRO A 179 1.10 -18.49 -7.10
C PRO A 179 0.02 -19.56 -6.89
N GLU A 180 0.08 -20.29 -5.78
CA GLU A 180 -0.88 -21.34 -5.44
C GLU A 180 -2.30 -20.82 -5.14
N LEU A 181 -2.45 -19.51 -4.91
CA LEU A 181 -3.75 -18.86 -4.70
C LEU A 181 -4.33 -18.24 -5.97
N VAL A 182 -3.55 -18.16 -7.05
CA VAL A 182 -3.96 -17.53 -8.31
C VAL A 182 -4.59 -18.55 -9.25
N ARG A 183 -5.82 -18.28 -9.67
CA ARG A 183 -6.58 -19.11 -10.62
C ARG A 183 -6.46 -18.53 -12.02
N MET A 184 -5.30 -18.72 -12.66
CA MET A 184 -5.03 -18.17 -13.99
C MET A 184 -6.00 -18.68 -15.07
N GLU A 185 -6.62 -19.84 -14.86
CA GLU A 185 -7.68 -20.36 -15.73
C GLU A 185 -8.97 -19.51 -15.69
N LYS A 186 -9.09 -18.59 -14.73
CA LYS A 186 -10.17 -17.61 -14.60
C LYS A 186 -9.72 -16.19 -14.89
N ALA A 187 -8.43 -15.99 -15.20
CA ALA A 187 -7.93 -14.66 -15.55
C ALA A 187 -8.48 -14.29 -16.94
N GLU A 188 -8.97 -13.06 -17.05
CA GLU A 188 -9.51 -12.50 -18.29
C GLU A 188 -8.97 -11.07 -18.48
N ASN A 189 -9.28 -10.45 -19.62
CA ASN A 189 -9.14 -9.01 -19.77
C ASN A 189 -10.46 -8.33 -19.38
N PHE A 190 -10.51 -7.81 -18.15
CA PHE A 190 -11.71 -7.20 -17.60
C PHE A 190 -11.79 -5.73 -18.01
N ALA A 191 -12.49 -5.46 -19.12
CA ALA A 191 -12.64 -4.12 -19.69
C ALA A 191 -13.17 -3.10 -18.66
N SER A 192 -12.64 -1.88 -18.70
CA SER A 192 -12.94 -0.85 -17.70
C SER A 192 -13.92 0.17 -18.25
N LYS A 193 -15.00 0.47 -17.51
CA LYS A 193 -15.91 1.57 -17.87
C LYS A 193 -15.23 2.94 -17.86
N ALA A 194 -14.04 3.06 -17.29
CA ALA A 194 -13.19 4.24 -17.39
C ALA A 194 -12.88 4.61 -18.86
N GLU A 195 -12.79 3.62 -19.75
CA GLU A 195 -12.58 3.82 -21.19
C GLU A 195 -13.76 4.59 -21.78
N TRP A 196 -14.98 4.13 -21.51
CA TRP A 196 -16.20 4.83 -21.92
C TRP A 196 -16.27 6.25 -21.34
N MET A 197 -15.96 6.43 -20.05
CA MET A 197 -15.95 7.74 -19.41
C MET A 197 -14.95 8.71 -20.08
N LYS A 198 -13.81 8.18 -20.54
CA LYS A 198 -12.78 8.96 -21.22
C LYS A 198 -13.23 9.46 -22.59
N GLU A 199 -13.99 8.65 -23.32
CA GLU A 199 -14.55 9.01 -24.62
C GLU A 199 -15.75 9.97 -24.51
N HIS A 200 -16.54 9.85 -23.45
CA HIS A 200 -17.84 10.52 -23.32
C HIS A 200 -17.85 11.69 -22.34
N SER A 201 -16.74 11.97 -21.67
CA SER A 201 -16.65 13.09 -20.74
C SER A 201 -15.30 13.81 -20.84
N LYS A 202 -15.34 15.13 -20.65
CA LYS A 202 -14.14 15.95 -20.66
C LYS A 202 -13.31 15.80 -19.38
N TYR A 203 -13.98 15.58 -18.25
CA TYR A 203 -13.37 15.66 -16.92
C TYR A 203 -13.59 14.42 -16.04
N LEU A 204 -14.72 13.72 -16.17
CA LEU A 204 -15.08 12.67 -15.22
C LEU A 204 -14.25 11.41 -15.46
N GLN A 205 -13.62 10.90 -14.41
CA GLN A 205 -12.84 9.66 -14.39
C GLN A 205 -13.04 8.96 -13.03
N PRO A 206 -12.73 7.67 -12.87
CA PRO A 206 -12.75 7.03 -11.55
C PRO A 206 -11.59 7.48 -10.65
N LEU A 207 -10.49 7.95 -11.25
CA LEU A 207 -9.28 8.38 -10.56
C LEU A 207 -9.03 9.89 -10.72
N PRO A 208 -8.15 10.49 -9.89
CA PRO A 208 -7.84 11.92 -9.96
C PRO A 208 -7.41 12.37 -11.37
N PRO A 209 -7.56 13.65 -11.72
CA PRO A 209 -7.82 14.79 -10.82
C PRO A 209 -9.29 15.10 -10.52
N HIS A 210 -10.25 14.56 -11.28
CA HIS A 210 -11.68 14.85 -11.11
C HIS A 210 -12.44 13.53 -10.98
N SER A 211 -12.23 12.86 -9.86
CA SER A 211 -12.80 11.54 -9.59
C SER A 211 -14.31 11.62 -9.37
N LEU A 212 -15.08 10.88 -10.15
CA LEU A 212 -16.46 10.52 -9.84
C LEU A 212 -16.42 9.38 -8.82
N ALA A 213 -17.25 9.42 -7.77
CA ALA A 213 -17.35 8.30 -6.84
C ALA A 213 -17.91 7.05 -7.54
N TRP A 214 -17.34 5.88 -7.23
CA TRP A 214 -17.67 4.60 -7.85
C TRP A 214 -17.58 3.45 -6.83
N ILE A 215 -18.28 2.36 -7.13
CA ILE A 215 -18.00 1.04 -6.58
C ILE A 215 -17.44 0.13 -7.68
N ALA A 216 -16.70 -0.91 -7.34
CA ALA A 216 -15.97 -1.73 -8.32
C ALA A 216 -16.88 -2.29 -9.43
N HIS A 217 -18.12 -2.63 -9.08
CA HIS A 217 -19.12 -3.14 -10.02
C HIS A 217 -19.65 -2.08 -11.01
N ASP A 218 -19.45 -0.78 -10.73
CA ASP A 218 -19.73 0.29 -11.71
C ASP A 218 -18.71 0.26 -12.86
N LEU A 219 -17.47 -0.16 -12.58
CA LEU A 219 -16.37 -0.18 -13.54
C LEU A 219 -16.35 -1.47 -14.35
N ASN A 220 -16.68 -2.60 -13.73
CA ASN A 220 -16.86 -3.88 -14.41
C ASN A 220 -17.79 -4.81 -13.59
N PRO A 221 -18.71 -5.57 -14.20
CA PRO A 221 -19.62 -6.47 -13.49
C PRO A 221 -18.96 -7.54 -12.61
N ASN A 222 -17.68 -7.88 -12.85
CA ASN A 222 -16.93 -8.83 -12.03
C ASN A 222 -16.23 -8.17 -10.82
N GLY A 223 -16.35 -6.85 -10.65
CA GLY A 223 -15.67 -6.09 -9.61
C GLY A 223 -14.16 -5.91 -9.85
N VAL A 224 -13.64 -6.25 -11.02
CA VAL A 224 -12.21 -6.24 -11.36
C VAL A 224 -12.01 -5.55 -12.70
N VAL A 225 -10.93 -4.79 -12.88
CA VAL A 225 -10.64 -4.02 -14.10
C VAL A 225 -9.15 -4.04 -14.46
N GLY A 226 -8.86 -4.51 -15.67
CA GLY A 226 -7.50 -4.65 -16.20
C GLY A 226 -7.26 -6.02 -16.85
N ASN A 227 -6.13 -6.14 -17.52
CA ASN A 227 -5.74 -7.35 -18.24
C ASN A 227 -4.98 -8.34 -17.34
N ALA A 228 -5.72 -9.13 -16.58
CA ALA A 228 -5.14 -10.15 -15.70
C ALA A 228 -4.38 -11.25 -16.46
N THR A 229 -4.76 -11.55 -17.72
CA THR A 229 -4.08 -12.59 -18.52
C THR A 229 -2.63 -12.26 -18.87
N ALA A 230 -2.26 -10.98 -18.82
CA ALA A 230 -0.89 -10.53 -19.08
C ALA A 230 0.05 -10.75 -17.89
N GLY A 231 -0.49 -11.13 -16.72
CA GLY A 231 0.26 -11.28 -15.49
C GLY A 231 1.23 -12.46 -15.52
N THR A 232 2.46 -12.25 -15.05
CA THR A 232 3.48 -13.30 -14.92
C THR A 232 4.27 -13.18 -13.62
N ALA A 233 4.75 -14.32 -13.09
CA ALA A 233 5.60 -14.31 -11.89
C ALA A 233 6.91 -13.54 -12.09
N GLU A 234 7.46 -13.55 -13.31
CA GLU A 234 8.67 -12.80 -13.66
C GLU A 234 8.45 -11.29 -13.57
N LYS A 235 7.35 -10.78 -14.15
CA LYS A 235 6.93 -9.39 -13.98
C LYS A 235 6.77 -9.05 -12.51
N GLY A 236 6.10 -9.91 -11.73
CA GLY A 236 5.91 -9.70 -10.29
C GLY A 236 7.22 -9.53 -9.54
N ALA A 237 8.20 -10.38 -9.81
CA ALA A 237 9.53 -10.29 -9.19
C ALA A 237 10.28 -9.00 -9.57
N LEU A 238 10.16 -8.56 -10.83
CA LEU A 238 10.80 -7.33 -11.32
C LEU A 238 10.13 -6.06 -10.76
N ILE A 239 8.80 -6.03 -10.71
CA ILE A 239 8.01 -4.95 -10.11
C ILE A 239 8.32 -4.84 -8.62
N CYS A 240 8.33 -5.96 -7.90
CA CYS A 240 8.68 -6.01 -6.48
C CYS A 240 10.06 -5.36 -6.24
N ARG A 241 11.10 -5.82 -6.93
CA ARG A 241 12.46 -5.25 -6.78
C ARG A 241 12.51 -3.75 -7.11
N HIS A 242 11.82 -3.32 -8.16
CA HIS A 242 11.77 -1.92 -8.56
C HIS A 242 11.13 -1.05 -7.47
N GLN A 243 9.97 -1.48 -6.95
CA GLN A 243 9.24 -0.74 -5.92
C GLN A 243 9.99 -0.74 -4.58
N ILE A 244 10.67 -1.83 -4.21
CA ILE A 244 11.51 -1.87 -3.01
C ILE A 244 12.70 -0.93 -3.13
N ALA A 245 13.35 -0.83 -4.30
CA ALA A 245 14.44 0.11 -4.52
C ALA A 245 13.97 1.56 -4.29
N GLY A 246 12.85 1.97 -4.91
CA GLY A 246 12.28 3.30 -4.71
C GLY A 246 11.84 3.55 -3.26
N PHE A 247 11.28 2.55 -2.59
CA PHE A 247 10.89 2.66 -1.18
C PHE A 247 12.10 2.87 -0.27
N VAL A 248 13.20 2.16 -0.51
CA VAL A 248 14.46 2.32 0.23
C VAL A 248 15.05 3.71 0.02
N GLU A 249 15.01 4.25 -1.19
CA GLU A 249 15.43 5.62 -1.47
C GLU A 249 14.59 6.64 -0.68
N MET A 250 13.27 6.50 -0.68
CA MET A 250 12.39 7.36 0.12
C MET A 250 12.63 7.24 1.63
N LEU A 251 12.95 6.04 2.14
CA LEU A 251 13.34 5.88 3.54
C LEU A 251 14.63 6.65 3.87
N ARG A 252 15.59 6.73 2.95
CA ARG A 252 16.80 7.56 3.12
C ARG A 252 16.46 9.04 3.13
N ASP A 253 15.60 9.50 2.22
CA ASP A 253 15.12 10.88 2.21
C ASP A 253 14.47 11.23 3.56
N LEU A 254 13.61 10.36 4.11
CA LEU A 254 12.98 10.60 5.41
C LEU A 254 13.99 10.54 6.56
N ARG A 255 14.94 9.59 6.55
CA ARG A 255 16.03 9.53 7.55
C ARG A 255 16.84 10.82 7.54
N ASP A 256 17.14 11.37 6.37
CA ASP A 256 17.99 12.55 6.23
C ASP A 256 17.22 13.86 6.41
N TYR A 257 15.88 13.83 6.33
CA TYR A 257 15.04 14.99 6.57
C TYR A 257 15.18 15.48 8.03
N PRO A 258 15.76 16.68 8.28
CA PRO A 258 15.95 17.18 9.63
C PRO A 258 14.61 17.46 10.31
N LEU A 259 14.40 16.95 11.53
CA LEU A 259 13.18 17.25 12.29
C LEU A 259 13.07 18.75 12.65
N SER A 260 14.17 19.50 12.64
CA SER A 260 14.19 20.96 12.80
C SER A 260 13.51 21.72 11.66
N ASN A 261 13.33 21.11 10.48
CA ASN A 261 12.53 21.69 9.40
C ASN A 261 11.02 21.68 9.73
N LEU A 262 10.61 20.90 10.72
CA LEU A 262 9.24 20.81 11.14
C LEU A 262 8.97 21.86 12.22
N TYR A 263 8.08 22.80 11.91
CA TYR A 263 7.71 23.85 12.87
C TYR A 263 7.15 23.28 14.18
N SER A 264 7.77 23.67 15.30
CA SER A 264 7.27 23.51 16.66
C SER A 264 7.18 24.87 17.33
N LYS A 265 6.12 25.10 18.12
CA LYS A 265 6.02 26.30 18.97
C LYS A 265 6.93 26.19 20.18
#